data_AF-A0A7R9UYT3-F1
#
_entry.id   AF-A0A7R9UYT3-F1
#
_cell.length_a   1.000
_cell.length_b   1.000
_cell.length_c   1.000
_cell.angle_alpha   90.00
_cell.angle_beta   90.00
_cell.angle_gamma   90.00
#
_symmetry.space_group_name_H-M   'P 1'
#
loop_
_entity.id
_entity.type
_entity.pdbx_description
1 polymer ?
#
loop_
_entity_poly.entity_id
_entity_poly.type
_entity_poly.pdbx_seq_one_letter_code
_entity_poly.pdbx_strand_id
1 'polypeptide(L)'
;AAWRGGGQSKSGALGAGSGGRGGGGPSLQGPVGLITNAVTLAGAGDPQLFAIFIATISLNVAVFNTLPVPGLDGGQMAFLAIDALAETVGRPRLDRRVKEGVGVVFALALTGLALSVLLSDMGHVVDGLLGKR
;
A
#
# COMPACT_ATOMS: atom_id res chain seq x y z
N ALA A 1 3.56 27.10 -66.52
CA ALA A 1 4.77 27.06 -65.68
C ALA A 1 4.39 26.34 -64.37
N ALA A 2 5.02 25.29 -63.87
CA ALA A 2 6.17 24.48 -64.28
C ALA A 2 6.02 23.11 -63.59
N TRP A 3 6.50 22.04 -64.24
CA TRP A 3 6.52 20.66 -63.75
C TRP A 3 7.89 20.27 -63.14
N ARG A 4 7.89 19.20 -62.33
CA ARG A 4 9.01 18.36 -61.79
C ARG A 4 9.77 18.93 -60.60
N GLY A 5 10.16 18.15 -59.58
CA GLY A 5 10.23 16.72 -59.26
C GLY A 5 11.05 16.64 -57.95
N GLY A 6 11.19 15.59 -57.14
CA GLY A 6 10.91 14.17 -57.11
C GLY A 6 11.71 13.58 -55.92
N GLY A 7 11.36 12.37 -55.45
CA GLY A 7 12.17 11.55 -54.51
C GLY A 7 11.55 11.45 -53.10
N GLN A 8 10.87 10.36 -52.69
CA GLN A 8 11.41 9.02 -52.33
C GLN A 8 12.63 9.10 -51.38
N SER A 9 12.84 8.29 -50.36
CA SER A 9 12.17 7.16 -49.69
C SER A 9 13.21 6.65 -48.67
N LYS A 10 12.78 6.06 -47.53
CA LYS A 10 13.58 5.17 -46.63
C LYS A 10 14.70 5.88 -45.84
N SER A 11 15.10 5.50 -44.62
CA SER A 11 14.89 4.33 -43.77
C SER A 11 15.54 4.62 -42.41
N GLY A 12 15.12 3.88 -41.36
CA GLY A 12 15.91 3.70 -40.13
C GLY A 12 15.21 4.31 -38.92
N ALA A 13 14.27 3.62 -38.25
CA ALA A 13 14.53 2.51 -37.31
C ALA A 13 15.22 2.97 -36.00
N LEU A 14 14.78 2.34 -34.89
CA LEU A 14 15.32 2.33 -33.52
C LEU A 14 14.61 3.29 -32.55
N GLY A 15 13.81 2.87 -31.56
CA GLY A 15 13.44 1.54 -31.07
C GLY A 15 12.03 1.58 -30.47
N ALA A 16 11.22 0.52 -30.49
CA ALA A 16 11.50 -0.77 -29.85
C ALA A 16 12.02 -0.60 -28.42
N GLY A 17 11.24 0.10 -27.60
CA GLY A 17 11.21 -0.05 -26.14
C GLY A 17 9.90 -0.73 -25.73
N SER A 18 9.72 -1.99 -26.12
CA SER A 18 8.76 -2.88 -25.45
C SER A 18 9.23 -3.09 -24.01
N GLY A 19 8.46 -2.67 -23.01
CA GLY A 19 8.97 -2.72 -21.64
C GLY A 19 7.98 -2.58 -20.49
N GLY A 20 6.68 -2.75 -20.71
CA GLY A 20 5.76 -3.19 -19.66
C GLY A 20 5.14 -2.13 -18.73
N ARG A 21 3.84 -2.39 -18.48
CA ARG A 21 3.02 -1.97 -17.31
C ARG A 21 2.62 -0.49 -17.30
N GLY A 22 1.36 -0.10 -17.33
CA GLY A 22 0.08 -0.77 -17.17
C GLY A 22 -0.91 0.31 -16.69
N GLY A 23 -2.15 0.23 -17.17
CA GLY A 23 -3.40 0.85 -16.69
C GLY A 23 -3.34 2.14 -15.86
N GLY A 24 -4.16 3.12 -16.26
CA GLY A 24 -4.63 4.21 -15.39
C GLY A 24 -5.51 3.70 -14.23
N GLY A 25 -4.96 2.80 -13.41
CA GLY A 25 -5.48 2.43 -12.11
C GLY A 25 -5.03 3.47 -11.08
N PRO A 26 -5.67 3.50 -9.90
CA PRO A 26 -5.26 4.37 -8.81
C PRO A 26 -3.76 4.17 -8.55
N SER A 27 -2.99 5.25 -8.70
CA SER A 27 -1.57 5.27 -8.38
C SER A 27 -1.43 4.97 -6.89
N LEU A 28 -0.98 3.76 -6.59
CA LEU A 28 -0.68 3.32 -5.23
C LEU A 28 0.43 4.21 -4.67
N GLN A 29 0.07 5.12 -3.79
CA GLN A 29 1.05 5.96 -3.08
C GLN A 29 1.65 5.17 -1.93
N GLY A 30 2.98 5.15 -1.89
CA GLY A 30 3.75 4.56 -0.81
C GLY A 30 3.63 5.35 0.51
N PRO A 31 4.16 4.81 1.61
CA PRO A 31 4.14 5.46 2.92
C PRO A 31 4.75 6.86 2.91
N VAL A 32 5.81 7.09 2.14
CA VAL A 32 6.44 8.42 2.01
C VAL A 32 5.49 9.39 1.29
N GLY A 33 4.77 8.92 0.27
CA GLY A 33 3.74 9.70 -0.43
C GLY A 33 2.61 10.19 0.47
N LEU A 34 2.18 9.34 1.42
CA LEU A 34 1.19 9.73 2.43
C LEU A 34 1.70 10.84 3.35
N ILE A 35 2.97 10.77 3.78
CA ILE A 35 3.60 11.80 4.61
C ILE A 35 3.73 13.11 3.83
N THR A 36 4.14 13.07 2.56
CA THR A 36 4.24 14.28 1.74
C THR A 36 2.89 14.97 1.55
N ASN A 37 1.81 14.20 1.39
CA ASN A 37 0.47 14.78 1.32
C ASN A 37 0.05 15.41 2.65
N ALA A 38 0.35 14.74 3.76
CA ALA A 38 0.06 15.26 5.09
C ALA A 38 0.78 16.59 5.35
N VAL A 39 2.07 16.70 5.01
CA VAL A 39 2.85 17.93 5.14
C VAL A 39 2.32 19.04 4.22
N THR A 40 1.95 18.68 2.99
CA THR A 40 1.40 19.64 2.02
C THR A 40 0.06 20.22 2.52
N LEU A 41 -0.83 19.38 3.03
CA LEU A 41 -2.13 19.80 3.58
C LEU A 41 -1.97 20.59 4.87
N ALA A 42 -1.03 20.21 5.74
CA ALA A 42 -0.72 20.98 6.95
C ALA A 42 -0.15 22.37 6.61
N GLY A 43 0.70 22.47 5.59
CA GLY A 43 1.27 23.74 5.12
C GLY A 43 0.28 24.65 4.40
N ALA A 44 -0.81 24.11 3.84
CA ALA A 44 -1.87 24.90 3.19
C ALA A 44 -2.66 25.80 4.17
N GLY A 45 -2.56 25.53 5.48
CA GLY A 45 -3.14 26.40 6.52
C GLY A 45 -4.66 26.33 6.65
N ASP A 46 -5.32 25.36 6.02
CA ASP A 46 -6.76 25.10 6.16
C ASP A 46 -6.99 23.97 7.20
N PRO A 47 -7.46 24.30 8.41
CA PRO A 47 -7.69 23.30 9.46
C PRO A 47 -8.78 22.29 9.10
N GLN A 48 -9.75 22.68 8.28
CA GLN A 48 -10.88 21.83 7.93
C GLN A 48 -10.46 20.75 6.93
N LEU A 49 -9.66 21.13 5.92
CA LEU A 49 -9.08 20.17 4.97
C LEU A 49 -8.16 19.17 5.67
N PHE A 50 -7.31 19.65 6.59
CA PHE A 50 -6.44 18.78 7.37
C PHE A 50 -7.24 17.83 8.27
N ALA A 51 -8.29 18.32 8.93
CA ALA A 51 -9.17 17.48 9.75
C ALA A 51 -9.85 16.37 8.93
N ILE A 52 -10.35 16.67 7.73
CA ILE A 52 -10.97 15.67 6.83
C ILE A 52 -9.93 14.62 6.39
N PHE A 53 -8.70 15.04 6.09
CA PHE A 53 -7.63 14.12 5.73
C PHE A 53 -7.29 13.14 6.86
N ILE A 54 -7.08 13.66 8.08
CA ILE A 54 -6.82 12.83 9.25
C ILE A 54 -8.01 11.93 9.59
N ALA A 55 -9.24 12.44 9.47
CA ALA A 55 -10.45 11.64 9.65
C ALA A 55 -10.53 10.48 8.65
N THR A 56 -10.15 10.71 7.38
CA THR A 56 -10.12 9.68 6.35
C THR A 56 -9.09 8.59 6.67
N ILE A 57 -7.88 8.96 7.09
CA ILE A 57 -6.86 7.99 7.52
C ILE A 57 -7.35 7.21 8.74
N SER A 58 -7.88 7.92 9.74
CA SER A 58 -8.35 7.31 10.98
C SER A 58 -9.47 6.31 10.73
N LEU A 59 -10.42 6.64 9.84
CA LEU A 59 -11.48 5.73 9.44
C LEU A 59 -10.93 4.50 8.73
N ASN A 60 -9.97 4.67 7.81
CA ASN A 60 -9.34 3.54 7.12
C ASN A 60 -8.62 2.61 8.11
N VAL A 61 -7.83 3.18 9.03
CA VAL A 61 -7.15 2.41 10.08
C VAL A 61 -8.16 1.71 10.99
N ALA A 62 -9.26 2.37 11.37
CA ALA A 62 -10.33 1.76 12.16
C ALA A 62 -10.99 0.57 11.42
N VAL A 63 -11.27 0.73 10.13
CA VAL A 63 -11.82 -0.35 9.30
C VAL A 63 -10.83 -1.52 9.21
N PHE A 64 -9.54 -1.26 8.95
CA PHE A 64 -8.54 -2.33 8.91
C PHE A 64 -8.35 -2.99 10.28
N ASN A 65 -8.36 -2.24 11.38
CA ASN A 65 -8.21 -2.77 12.73
C ASN A 65 -9.39 -3.61 13.20
N THR A 66 -10.59 -3.41 12.66
CA THR A 66 -11.77 -4.22 13.02
C THR A 66 -11.86 -5.55 12.25
N LEU A 67 -11.01 -5.75 11.23
CA LEU A 67 -10.95 -7.03 10.51
C LEU A 67 -10.46 -8.16 11.45
N PRO A 68 -10.93 -9.40 11.26
CA PRO A 68 -10.52 -10.57 12.05
C PRO A 68 -9.12 -11.06 11.63
N VAL A 69 -8.13 -10.16 11.71
CA VAL A 69 -6.75 -10.38 11.30
C VAL A 69 -5.88 -10.53 12.55
N PRO A 70 -5.08 -11.62 12.68
CA PRO A 70 -4.23 -11.83 13.85
C PRO A 70 -3.31 -10.63 14.11
N GLY A 71 -3.09 -10.26 15.38
CA GLY A 71 -2.23 -9.12 15.72
C GLY A 71 -2.86 -7.72 15.62
N LEU A 72 -4.07 -7.59 15.04
CA LEU A 72 -4.89 -6.38 15.11
C LEU A 72 -6.00 -6.54 16.17
N ASP A 73 -6.57 -5.42 16.64
CA ASP A 73 -7.60 -5.38 17.70
C ASP A 73 -8.80 -6.28 17.38
N GLY A 74 -9.27 -6.28 16.13
CA GLY A 74 -10.39 -7.08 15.64
C GLY A 74 -10.09 -8.59 15.60
N GLY A 75 -8.83 -8.98 15.39
CA GLY A 75 -8.42 -10.39 15.43
C GLY A 75 -8.53 -10.98 16.83
N GLN A 76 -8.10 -10.23 17.86
CA GLN A 76 -8.21 -10.68 19.25
C GLN A 76 -9.67 -10.85 19.68
N MET A 77 -10.52 -9.88 19.31
CA MET A 77 -11.96 -9.94 19.55
C MET A 77 -12.61 -11.12 18.81
N ALA A 78 -12.18 -11.40 17.57
CA ALA A 78 -12.67 -12.55 16.82
C ALA A 78 -12.24 -13.89 17.46
N PHE A 79 -10.98 -14.02 17.91
CA PHE A 79 -10.54 -15.22 18.63
C PHE A 79 -11.31 -15.44 19.93
N LEU A 80 -11.58 -14.37 20.67
CA LEU A 80 -12.38 -14.43 21.89
C LEU A 80 -13.84 -14.82 21.60
N ALA A 81 -14.44 -14.26 20.54
CA ALA A 81 -15.78 -14.61 20.11
C ALA A 81 -15.88 -16.09 19.68
N ILE A 82 -14.87 -16.59 18.97
CA ILE A 82 -14.78 -18.00 18.58
C ILE A 82 -14.63 -18.91 19.81
N ASP A 83 -13.81 -18.54 20.78
CA ASP A 83 -13.66 -19.30 22.02
C ASP A 83 -14.95 -19.32 22.85
N ALA A 84 -15.60 -18.17 22.99
CA ALA A 84 -16.88 -18.05 23.68
C ALA A 84 -17.94 -18.94 23.00
N LEU A 85 -18.00 -18.93 21.66
CA LEU A 85 -18.90 -19.79 20.91
C LEU A 85 -18.54 -21.28 21.04
N ALA A 86 -17.26 -21.63 20.96
CA ALA A 86 -16.79 -23.01 21.11
C ALA A 86 -17.15 -23.59 22.49
N GLU A 87 -17.04 -22.78 23.54
CA GLU A 87 -17.43 -23.13 24.90
C GLU A 87 -18.94 -23.37 25.02
N THR A 88 -19.78 -22.56 24.36
CA THR A 88 -21.25 -22.79 24.36
C THR A 88 -21.66 -24.08 23.66
N VAL A 89 -20.86 -24.60 22.73
CA VAL A 89 -21.12 -25.85 21.98
C VAL A 89 -20.40 -27.05 22.60
N GLY A 90 -19.72 -26.87 23.75
CA GLY A 90 -19.01 -27.94 24.46
C GLY A 90 -17.71 -28.38 23.79
N ARG A 91 -17.13 -27.55 22.90
CA ARG A 91 -15.84 -27.82 22.28
C ARG A 91 -14.68 -27.31 23.16
N PRO A 92 -13.54 -28.01 23.17
CA PRO A 92 -12.37 -27.56 23.92
C PRO A 92 -11.84 -26.24 23.36
N ARG A 93 -11.42 -25.34 24.26
CA ARG A 93 -10.82 -24.05 23.90
C ARG A 93 -9.57 -24.29 23.06
N LEU A 94 -9.39 -23.50 22.00
CA LEU A 94 -8.20 -23.53 21.17
C LEU A 94 -6.94 -23.24 22.03
N ASP A 95 -5.89 -24.04 21.84
CA ASP A 95 -4.64 -23.92 22.61
C ASP A 95 -4.07 -22.52 22.48
N ARG A 96 -3.82 -21.91 23.64
CA ARG A 96 -3.35 -20.54 23.76
C ARG A 96 -1.99 -20.34 23.11
N ARG A 97 -1.12 -21.36 23.16
CA ARG A 97 0.20 -21.31 22.50
C ARG A 97 0.08 -21.21 20.98
N VAL A 98 -0.92 -21.86 20.39
CA VAL A 98 -1.16 -21.82 18.95
C VAL A 98 -1.68 -20.44 18.54
N LYS A 99 -2.62 -19.85 19.30
CA LYS A 99 -3.11 -18.49 19.04
C LYS A 99 -2.01 -17.44 19.13
N GLU A 100 -1.22 -17.49 20.20
CA GLU A 100 -0.10 -16.57 20.42
C GLU A 100 0.97 -16.76 19.34
N GLY A 101 1.30 -18.00 18.97
CA GLY A 101 2.23 -18.31 17.89
C GLY A 101 1.79 -17.78 16.54
N VAL A 102 0.53 -18.01 16.15
CA VAL A 102 -0.05 -17.47 14.89
C VAL A 102 -0.04 -15.95 14.90
N GLY A 103 -0.40 -15.32 16.03
CA GLY A 103 -0.37 -13.87 16.18
C GLY A 103 1.02 -13.28 16.00
N VAL A 104 2.04 -13.87 16.64
CA VAL A 104 3.43 -13.41 16.53
C VAL A 104 3.99 -13.61 15.12
N VAL A 105 3.78 -14.78 14.51
CA VAL A 105 4.25 -15.06 13.14
C VAL A 105 3.63 -14.08 12.15
N PHE A 106 2.32 -13.83 12.28
CA PHE A 106 1.63 -12.91 11.41
C PHE A 106 2.07 -11.45 11.63
N ALA A 107 2.25 -11.03 12.89
CA ALA A 107 2.77 -9.70 13.22
C ALA A 107 4.17 -9.50 12.64
N LEU A 108 5.07 -10.47 12.79
CA LEU A 108 6.40 -10.43 12.20
C LEU A 108 6.36 -10.38 10.67
N ALA A 109 5.45 -11.13 10.04
CA ALA A 109 5.25 -11.08 8.60
C ALA A 109 4.78 -9.69 8.13
N LEU A 110 3.82 -9.08 8.82
CA LEU A 110 3.38 -7.71 8.53
C LEU A 110 4.46 -6.67 8.77
N THR A 111 5.21 -6.77 9.87
CA THR A 111 6.35 -5.87 10.14
C THR A 111 7.41 -6.01 9.07
N GLY A 112 7.76 -7.24 8.67
CA GLY A 112 8.70 -7.49 7.59
C GLY A 112 8.21 -6.93 6.25
N LEU A 113 6.92 -7.11 5.93
CA LEU A 113 6.31 -6.54 4.74
C LEU A 113 6.34 -5.00 4.77
N ALA A 114 5.97 -4.38 5.89
CA ALA A 114 5.98 -2.93 6.06
C ALA A 114 7.40 -2.36 5.90
N LEU A 115 8.41 -3.01 6.48
CA LEU A 115 9.82 -2.66 6.28
C LEU A 115 10.23 -2.82 4.81
N SER A 116 9.86 -3.93 4.16
CA SER A 116 10.16 -4.16 2.74
C SER A 116 9.56 -3.08 1.84
N VAL A 117 8.32 -2.67 2.11
CA VAL A 117 7.65 -1.59 1.35
C VAL A 117 8.34 -0.26 1.60
N LEU A 118 8.66 0.05 2.86
CA LEU A 118 9.34 1.30 3.21
C LEU A 118 10.72 1.40 2.55
N LEU A 119 11.52 0.33 2.61
CA LEU A 119 12.83 0.28 1.96
C LEU A 119 12.71 0.42 0.44
N SER A 120 11.70 -0.21 -0.17
CA SER A 120 11.42 -0.06 -1.60
C SER A 120 11.07 1.39 -1.93
N ASP A 121 10.16 2.02 -1.18
CA ASP A 121 9.74 3.41 -1.37
C ASP A 121 10.92 4.39 -1.24
N MET A 122 11.76 4.20 -0.21
CA MET A 122 12.99 5.00 -0.04
C MET A 122 13.96 4.83 -1.21
N GLY A 123 14.14 3.61 -1.73
CA GLY A 123 15.00 3.36 -2.90
C GLY A 123 14.53 4.13 -4.13
N HIS A 124 13.22 4.09 -4.41
CA HIS A 124 12.63 4.84 -5.53
C HIS A 124 12.78 6.35 -5.35
N VAL A 125 12.63 6.86 -4.13
CA VAL A 125 12.83 8.29 -3.81
C VAL A 125 14.29 8.70 -4.03
N VAL A 126 15.24 7.88 -3.58
CA VAL A 126 16.69 8.15 -3.72
C VAL A 126 17.15 8.08 -5.19
N ASP A 127 16.69 7.10 -5.95
CA ASP A 127 16.99 6.99 -7.38
C ASP A 127 16.43 8.19 -8.17
N GLY A 128 15.25 8.68 -7.79
CA GLY A 128 14.66 9.91 -8.31
C GLY A 128 15.51 11.16 -8.04
N LEU A 129 16.19 11.20 -6.89
CA LEU A 129 17.11 12.30 -6.53
C LEU A 129 18.48 12.18 -7.22
N LEU A 130 18.95 10.96 -7.48
CA LEU A 130 20.25 10.68 -8.11
C LEU A 130 20.21 10.74 -9.66
N GLY A 131 19.05 10.96 -10.27
CA GLY A 131 18.92 11.23 -11.71
C GLY A 131 19.16 10.03 -12.62
N LYS A 132 19.18 8.81 -12.08
CA LYS A 132 19.33 7.56 -12.83
C LYS A 132 17.95 7.14 -13.36
N ARG A 133 17.59 7.62 -14.55
CA ARG A 133 16.38 7.20 -15.27
C ARG A 133 16.53 5.81 -15.86
#